data_AF-A0A2V9GDF9-F1
#
_entry.id   AF-A0A2V9GDF9-F1
#
_cell.length_a   1.000
_cell.length_b   1.000
_cell.length_c   1.000
_cell.angle_alpha   90.00
_cell.angle_beta   90.00
_cell.angle_gamma   90.00
#
_symmetry.space_group_name_H-M   'P 1'
#
loop_
_entity.id
_entity.type
_entity.pdbx_description
1 polymer ?
#
loop_
_entity_poly.entity_id
_entity_poly.type
_entity_poly.pdbx_seq_one_letter_code
_entity_poly.pdbx_strand_id
1 'polypeptide(L)'
;MSPIITGTAALPVVTTSGKITNYNGIATVSEGVPAEYATIDITNQNANQGASTFYTTPSSGGAGMYRVSAYVVLTTVDAVSSTLPNVQIVFTDQNTNTTITMDATPILAGAGMGQTAALTNNTVGTAVSGVIAISVGGGTVIQYQTAGYASNTPGTMKYAMHLKLEAL
;
A
#
# COMPACT_ATOMS: atom_id res chain seq x y z
N MET A 1 32.91 23.19 5.45
CA MET A 1 33.31 22.00 4.67
C MET A 1 32.31 20.91 4.95
N SER A 2 31.78 20.25 3.91
CA SER A 2 30.96 19.04 4.12
C SER A 2 31.87 17.88 4.51
N PRO A 3 31.49 17.05 5.50
CA PRO A 3 32.28 15.88 5.86
C PRO A 3 32.34 14.89 4.69
N ILE A 4 33.52 14.33 4.44
CA ILE A 4 33.74 13.25 3.47
C ILE A 4 34.16 12.02 4.25
N ILE A 5 33.43 10.92 4.09
CA ILE A 5 33.80 9.63 4.62
C ILE A 5 34.62 8.91 3.55
N THR A 6 35.92 8.76 3.79
CA THR A 6 36.82 7.97 2.94
C THR A 6 37.06 6.61 3.58
N GLY A 7 36.72 5.52 2.89
CA GLY A 7 36.88 4.14 3.38
C GLY A 7 35.59 3.52 3.94
N THR A 8 35.74 2.49 4.78
CA THR A 8 34.60 1.80 5.42
C THR A 8 34.30 2.46 6.76
N ALA A 9 33.10 3.00 6.92
CA ALA A 9 32.59 3.48 8.20
C ALA A 9 31.33 2.71 8.58
N ALA A 10 31.24 2.24 9.82
CA ALA A 10 30.01 1.68 10.36
C ALA A 10 29.16 2.84 10.91
N LEU A 11 28.09 3.19 10.17
CA LEU A 11 27.11 4.18 10.60
C LEU A 11 25.84 3.44 11.04
N PRO A 12 25.66 3.17 12.35
CA PRO A 12 24.52 2.38 12.83
C PRO A 12 23.18 3.08 12.56
N VAL A 13 23.16 4.42 12.57
CA VAL A 13 22.00 5.25 12.19
C VAL A 13 22.53 6.49 11.45
N VAL A 14 21.85 6.87 10.37
CA VAL A 14 22.11 8.11 9.62
C VAL A 14 20.83 8.92 9.56
N THR A 15 20.88 10.19 9.99
CA THR A 15 19.77 11.14 9.87
C THR A 15 20.24 12.31 9.02
N THR A 16 19.56 12.56 7.89
CA THR A 16 19.86 13.67 7.00
C THR A 16 18.74 14.71 7.05
N SER A 17 19.11 15.99 7.05
CA SER A 17 18.13 17.08 6.88
C SER A 17 17.87 17.42 5.41
N GLY A 18 18.74 16.97 4.51
CA GLY A 18 18.63 17.11 3.06
C GLY A 18 18.34 15.77 2.38
N LYS A 19 18.03 15.84 1.08
CA LYS A 19 17.80 14.65 0.26
C LYS A 19 19.13 13.96 -0.07
N ILE A 20 19.09 12.64 -0.19
CA ILE A 20 20.15 11.86 -0.84
C ILE A 20 19.86 11.90 -2.33
N THR A 21 20.55 12.76 -3.08
CA THR A 21 20.32 12.96 -4.53
C THR A 21 21.11 12.00 -5.42
N ASN A 22 22.16 11.38 -4.88
CA ASN A 22 23.03 10.47 -5.60
C ASN A 22 23.40 9.28 -4.72
N TYR A 23 23.32 8.07 -5.26
CA TYR A 23 23.78 6.84 -4.65
C TYR A 23 24.65 6.08 -5.65
N ASN A 24 25.93 5.88 -5.29
CA ASN A 24 26.90 5.19 -6.14
C ASN A 24 27.02 5.77 -7.57
N GLY A 25 26.99 7.10 -7.71
CA GLY A 25 27.06 7.78 -9.00
C GLY A 25 25.73 7.83 -9.77
N ILE A 26 24.65 7.25 -9.23
CA ILE A 26 23.33 7.20 -9.87
C ILE A 26 22.40 8.19 -9.16
N ALA A 27 21.67 9.01 -9.92
CA ALA A 27 20.66 9.90 -9.38
C ALA A 27 19.53 9.10 -8.73
N THR A 28 19.07 9.55 -7.57
CA THR A 28 17.97 8.90 -6.85
C THR A 28 16.61 9.43 -7.36
N VAL A 29 15.52 8.69 -7.08
CA VAL A 29 14.18 9.01 -7.61
C VAL A 29 13.74 10.38 -7.07
N SER A 30 13.32 11.29 -7.95
CA SER A 30 12.90 12.65 -7.55
C SER A 30 13.96 13.40 -6.71
N GLU A 31 15.25 13.11 -6.98
CA GLU A 31 16.41 13.60 -6.22
C GLU A 31 16.38 13.18 -4.74
N GLY A 32 15.71 12.07 -4.39
CA GLY A 32 15.57 11.57 -3.03
C GLY A 32 15.44 10.05 -2.94
N VAL A 33 15.42 9.55 -1.70
CA VAL A 33 15.04 8.16 -1.41
C VAL A 33 13.54 8.13 -1.06
N PRO A 34 12.78 7.12 -1.51
CA PRO A 34 11.39 6.99 -1.11
C PRO A 34 11.22 7.02 0.40
N ALA A 35 10.29 7.85 0.87
CA ALA A 35 10.00 8.03 2.29
C ALA A 35 8.69 7.33 2.65
N GLU A 36 8.70 6.51 3.70
CA GLU A 36 7.48 5.91 4.25
C GLU A 36 6.61 6.99 4.90
N TYR A 37 5.36 7.11 4.44
CA TYR A 37 4.40 8.11 4.91
C TYR A 37 3.30 7.52 5.78
N ALA A 38 2.96 6.24 5.58
CA ALA A 38 1.97 5.57 6.39
C ALA A 38 2.18 4.05 6.39
N THR A 39 1.85 3.44 7.52
CA THR A 39 1.79 1.99 7.72
C THR A 39 0.46 1.63 8.36
N ILE A 40 -0.20 0.60 7.84
CA ILE A 40 -1.45 0.05 8.39
C ILE A 40 -1.22 -1.43 8.64
N ASP A 41 -1.35 -1.83 9.90
CA ASP A 41 -1.30 -3.23 10.33
C ASP A 41 -2.58 -3.54 11.09
N ILE A 42 -3.46 -4.34 10.47
CA ILE A 42 -4.74 -4.72 11.06
C ILE A 42 -4.85 -6.23 11.07
N THR A 43 -5.26 -6.77 12.20
CA THR A 43 -5.45 -8.21 12.38
C THR A 43 -6.90 -8.50 12.79
N ASN A 44 -7.27 -9.79 12.77
CA ASN A 44 -8.56 -10.29 13.24
C ASN A 44 -9.79 -9.64 12.56
N GLN A 45 -9.64 -9.25 11.29
CA GLN A 45 -10.74 -8.71 10.49
C GLN A 45 -11.68 -9.83 10.05
N ASN A 46 -12.98 -9.56 10.10
CA ASN A 46 -14.05 -10.55 9.84
C ASN A 46 -15.17 -10.01 8.95
N ALA A 47 -14.90 -8.90 8.28
CA ALA A 47 -15.75 -8.21 7.32
C ALA A 47 -14.84 -7.33 6.45
N ASN A 48 -15.40 -6.70 5.41
CA ASN A 48 -14.66 -5.68 4.68
C ASN A 48 -14.34 -4.49 5.58
N GLN A 49 -13.13 -3.96 5.46
CA GLN A 49 -12.74 -2.67 6.02
C GLN A 49 -13.38 -1.55 5.20
N GLY A 50 -14.18 -0.71 5.85
CA GLY A 50 -14.73 0.50 5.23
C GLY A 50 -13.64 1.54 4.93
N ALA A 51 -13.94 2.45 4.01
CA ALA A 51 -13.07 3.55 3.62
C ALA A 51 -12.48 4.28 4.83
N SER A 52 -11.15 4.27 4.93
CA SER A 52 -10.40 4.83 6.05
C SER A 52 -9.21 5.62 5.53
N THR A 53 -8.89 6.75 6.18
CA THR A 53 -7.74 7.57 5.80
C THR A 53 -6.44 6.77 5.94
N PHE A 54 -5.68 6.68 4.85
CA PHE A 54 -4.31 6.17 4.86
C PHE A 54 -3.32 7.31 5.10
N TYR A 55 -3.46 8.39 4.34
CA TYR A 55 -2.60 9.57 4.42
C TYR A 55 -3.29 10.80 3.82
N THR A 56 -3.00 11.99 4.34
CA THR A 56 -3.45 13.26 3.76
C THR A 56 -2.26 13.97 3.15
N THR A 57 -2.29 14.20 1.84
CA THR A 57 -1.19 14.87 1.14
C THR A 57 -1.17 16.36 1.50
N PRO A 58 0.01 16.96 1.75
CA PRO A 58 0.11 18.41 1.93
C PRO A 58 -0.37 19.17 0.69
N SER A 59 -1.04 20.32 0.88
CA SER A 59 -1.46 21.17 -0.25
C SER A 59 -0.27 21.73 -1.04
N SER A 60 0.85 22.00 -0.37
CA SER A 60 2.11 22.40 -1.01
C SER A 60 3.08 21.23 -1.04
N GLY A 61 3.50 20.82 -2.23
CA GLY A 61 4.49 19.76 -2.42
C GLY A 61 3.98 18.34 -2.12
N GLY A 62 2.68 18.13 -1.87
CA GLY A 62 2.10 16.79 -1.67
C GLY A 62 1.54 16.15 -2.94
N ALA A 63 1.47 16.88 -4.06
CA ALA A 63 1.14 16.28 -5.35
C ALA A 63 2.32 15.45 -5.85
N GLY A 64 2.07 14.26 -6.38
CA GLY A 64 3.12 13.43 -6.96
C GLY A 64 2.80 11.95 -7.03
N MET A 65 3.83 11.17 -7.35
CA MET A 65 3.75 9.72 -7.43
C MET A 65 3.96 9.10 -6.04
N TYR A 66 3.14 8.12 -5.72
CA TYR A 66 3.26 7.32 -4.51
C TYR A 66 3.24 5.84 -4.87
N ARG A 67 3.90 5.02 -4.06
CA ARG A 67 3.85 3.57 -4.15
C ARG A 67 3.13 2.99 -2.94
N VAL A 68 2.21 2.08 -3.19
CA VAL A 68 1.48 1.33 -2.17
C VAL A 68 1.90 -0.12 -2.26
N SER A 69 2.36 -0.68 -1.15
CA SER A 69 2.57 -2.12 -0.98
C SER A 69 1.47 -2.69 -0.10
N ALA A 70 0.80 -3.74 -0.56
CA ALA A 70 -0.32 -4.36 0.14
C ALA A 70 -0.11 -5.87 0.29
N TYR A 71 -0.44 -6.40 1.46
CA TYR A 71 -0.45 -7.82 1.78
C TYR A 71 -1.67 -8.16 2.64
N VAL A 72 -2.40 -9.21 2.26
CA VAL A 72 -3.55 -9.72 3.00
C VAL A 72 -3.41 -11.23 3.15
N VAL A 73 -3.68 -11.77 4.33
CA VAL A 73 -3.55 -13.20 4.62
C VAL A 73 -4.73 -13.72 5.43
N LEU A 74 -5.22 -14.91 5.05
CA LEU A 74 -6.24 -15.65 5.76
C LEU A 74 -5.66 -16.27 7.03
N THR A 75 -6.17 -15.88 8.19
CA THR A 75 -5.69 -16.33 9.50
C THR A 75 -6.64 -17.31 10.17
N THR A 76 -7.92 -17.32 9.79
CA THR A 76 -8.90 -18.32 10.23
C THR A 76 -9.86 -18.61 9.09
N VAL A 77 -10.06 -19.88 8.78
CA VAL A 77 -10.99 -20.34 7.75
C VAL A 77 -12.42 -20.40 8.29
N ASP A 78 -13.39 -20.15 7.43
CA ASP A 78 -14.75 -20.64 7.62
C ASP A 78 -14.83 -22.16 7.33
N ALA A 79 -15.80 -22.86 7.92
CA ALA A 79 -15.94 -24.30 7.78
C ALA A 79 -16.24 -24.77 6.34
N VAL A 80 -16.86 -23.93 5.51
CA VAL A 80 -17.29 -24.27 4.15
C VAL A 80 -16.45 -23.51 3.11
N SER A 81 -16.41 -22.18 3.19
CA SER A 81 -15.67 -21.37 2.20
C SER A 81 -15.23 -20.02 2.75
N SER A 82 -14.01 -19.63 2.35
CA SER A 82 -13.42 -18.32 2.63
C SER A 82 -13.04 -17.61 1.33
N THR A 83 -13.38 -16.33 1.25
CA THR A 83 -13.00 -15.44 0.15
C THR A 83 -12.26 -14.25 0.73
N LEU A 84 -10.95 -14.18 0.46
CA LEU A 84 -10.14 -13.04 0.89
C LEU A 84 -10.54 -11.78 0.12
N PRO A 85 -10.61 -10.63 0.80
CA PRO A 85 -10.94 -9.40 0.14
C PRO A 85 -9.77 -8.83 -0.66
N ASN A 86 -10.07 -8.02 -1.68
CA ASN A 86 -9.08 -7.19 -2.36
C ASN A 86 -8.87 -5.88 -1.58
N VAL A 87 -7.63 -5.37 -1.56
CA VAL A 87 -7.31 -4.03 -1.05
C VAL A 87 -7.56 -3.02 -2.14
N GLN A 88 -8.28 -1.94 -1.80
CA GLN A 88 -8.57 -0.81 -2.67
C GLN A 88 -7.95 0.46 -2.11
N ILE A 89 -7.34 1.23 -3.00
CA ILE A 89 -6.82 2.57 -2.71
C ILE A 89 -7.69 3.59 -3.42
N VAL A 90 -8.23 4.53 -2.66
CA VAL A 90 -9.06 5.62 -3.17
C VAL A 90 -8.29 6.91 -3.05
N PHE A 91 -8.10 7.62 -4.16
CA PHE A 91 -7.31 8.84 -4.20
C PHE A 91 -7.83 9.80 -5.26
N THR A 92 -7.54 11.09 -5.12
CA THR A 92 -7.79 12.07 -6.17
C THR A 92 -6.59 12.16 -7.09
N ASP A 93 -6.78 11.90 -8.37
CA ASP A 93 -5.70 11.92 -9.37
C ASP A 93 -5.21 13.34 -9.66
N GLN A 94 -3.89 13.53 -9.72
CA GLN A 94 -3.31 14.88 -9.86
C GLN A 94 -3.58 15.53 -11.22
N ASN A 95 -3.78 14.74 -12.28
CA ASN A 95 -3.90 15.24 -13.65
C ASN A 95 -5.35 15.53 -14.03
N THR A 96 -6.26 14.71 -13.54
CA THR A 96 -7.70 14.75 -13.88
C THR A 96 -8.55 15.33 -12.76
N ASN A 97 -7.98 15.50 -11.56
CA ASN A 97 -8.69 15.94 -10.35
C ASN A 97 -9.94 15.08 -10.03
N THR A 98 -9.94 13.83 -10.49
CA THR A 98 -11.04 12.88 -10.32
C THR A 98 -10.67 11.86 -9.25
N THR A 99 -11.64 11.45 -8.43
CA THR A 99 -11.43 10.37 -7.47
C THR A 99 -11.42 9.02 -8.19
N ILE A 100 -10.32 8.28 -8.02
CA ILE A 100 -10.10 6.95 -8.58
C ILE A 100 -10.09 5.95 -7.44
N THR A 101 -10.69 4.77 -7.66
CA THR A 101 -10.51 3.57 -6.82
C THR A 101 -9.67 2.57 -7.62
N MET A 102 -8.53 2.18 -7.07
CA MET A 102 -7.60 1.23 -7.70
C MET A 102 -7.36 0.04 -6.78
N ASP A 103 -7.44 -1.17 -7.33
CA ASP A 103 -7.12 -2.41 -6.61
C ASP A 103 -5.59 -2.57 -6.45
N ALA A 104 -5.11 -2.64 -5.20
CA ALA A 104 -3.70 -2.80 -4.86
C ALA A 104 -3.23 -4.26 -4.82
N THR A 105 -4.14 -5.22 -4.68
CA THR A 105 -3.86 -6.66 -4.68
C THR A 105 -4.45 -7.32 -5.93
N PRO A 106 -3.69 -8.16 -6.66
CA PRO A 106 -4.13 -8.77 -7.92
C PRO A 106 -5.20 -9.80 -7.67
N ILE A 107 -6.00 -10.08 -8.71
CA ILE A 107 -6.90 -11.21 -8.66
C ILE A 107 -6.83 -12.13 -9.88
N LEU A 108 -6.87 -13.44 -9.61
CA LEU A 108 -6.97 -14.50 -10.62
C LEU A 108 -8.36 -14.54 -11.25
N ALA A 109 -8.55 -13.80 -12.34
CA ALA A 109 -9.39 -14.17 -13.48
C ALA A 109 -9.23 -13.12 -14.61
N GLY A 110 -8.25 -13.32 -15.49
CA GLY A 110 -8.25 -12.76 -16.85
C GLY A 110 -8.03 -11.25 -17.07
N ALA A 111 -7.86 -10.41 -16.04
CA ALA A 111 -7.66 -8.97 -16.20
C ALA A 111 -6.39 -8.47 -15.48
N GLY A 112 -5.69 -7.51 -16.10
CA GLY A 112 -4.46 -6.90 -15.59
C GLY A 112 -4.64 -6.12 -14.28
N MET A 113 -3.53 -5.65 -13.71
CA MET A 113 -3.49 -4.82 -12.50
C MET A 113 -4.53 -3.66 -12.56
N GLY A 114 -5.33 -3.49 -11.50
CA GLY A 114 -6.35 -2.43 -11.40
C GLY A 114 -7.81 -2.85 -11.64
N GLN A 115 -8.16 -4.14 -11.59
CA GLN A 115 -9.54 -4.63 -11.65
C GLN A 115 -9.84 -5.71 -10.60
N THR A 116 -11.12 -5.83 -10.19
CA THR A 116 -11.59 -6.62 -9.04
C THR A 116 -11.97 -8.07 -9.42
N ALA A 117 -11.50 -9.05 -8.65
CA ALA A 117 -12.05 -10.41 -8.54
C ALA A 117 -11.78 -10.93 -7.11
N ALA A 118 -12.05 -12.20 -6.77
CA ALA A 118 -11.93 -12.70 -5.40
C ALA A 118 -10.95 -13.90 -5.25
N LEU A 119 -10.16 -13.97 -4.16
CA LEU A 119 -9.30 -15.14 -3.87
C LEU A 119 -10.06 -16.15 -3.00
N THR A 120 -10.61 -17.17 -3.65
CA THR A 120 -11.45 -18.21 -3.04
C THR A 120 -10.62 -19.47 -2.73
N ASN A 121 -9.81 -19.43 -1.66
CA ASN A 121 -9.15 -20.63 -1.14
C ASN A 121 -9.34 -20.71 0.37
N ASN A 122 -9.83 -21.85 0.84
CA ASN A 122 -10.25 -22.04 2.22
C ASN A 122 -9.15 -22.73 3.06
N THR A 123 -7.95 -22.15 3.07
CA THR A 123 -6.80 -22.69 3.82
C THR A 123 -6.06 -21.56 4.53
N VAL A 124 -5.81 -21.70 5.84
CA VAL A 124 -5.01 -20.72 6.61
C VAL A 124 -3.66 -20.51 5.94
N GLY A 125 -3.21 -19.26 5.85
CA GLY A 125 -1.98 -18.88 5.15
C GLY A 125 -2.18 -18.60 3.65
N THR A 126 -3.38 -18.82 3.10
CA THR A 126 -3.74 -18.23 1.79
C THR A 126 -3.52 -16.73 1.87
N ALA A 127 -2.80 -16.16 0.91
CA ALA A 127 -2.46 -14.75 0.91
C ALA A 127 -2.51 -14.14 -0.48
N VAL A 128 -2.73 -12.83 -0.53
CA VAL A 128 -2.64 -12.00 -1.73
C VAL A 128 -1.75 -10.79 -1.44
N SER A 129 -0.94 -10.41 -2.42
CA SER A 129 -0.03 -9.26 -2.31
C SER A 129 0.05 -8.49 -3.62
N GLY A 130 0.22 -7.18 -3.55
CA GLY A 130 0.53 -6.38 -4.73
C GLY A 130 1.22 -5.07 -4.39
N VAL A 131 1.78 -4.47 -5.42
CA VAL A 131 2.42 -3.15 -5.36
C VAL A 131 1.91 -2.33 -6.53
N ILE A 132 1.35 -1.16 -6.23
CA ILE A 132 0.82 -0.23 -7.23
C ILE A 132 1.49 1.14 -7.09
N ALA A 133 1.57 1.87 -8.19
CA ALA A 133 1.95 3.28 -8.20
C ALA A 133 0.72 4.13 -8.53
N ILE A 134 0.51 5.21 -7.77
CA ILE A 134 -0.62 6.13 -7.91
C ILE A 134 -0.12 7.56 -8.06
N SER A 135 -0.88 8.37 -8.79
CA SER A 135 -0.56 9.75 -9.14
C SER A 135 -1.52 10.68 -8.40
N VAL A 136 -1.13 11.21 -7.24
CA VAL A 136 -2.06 11.81 -6.26
C VAL A 136 -1.97 13.34 -6.27
N GLY A 137 -3.11 14.01 -6.24
CA GLY A 137 -3.21 15.46 -6.10
C GLY A 137 -2.79 15.96 -4.71
N GLY A 138 -2.21 17.15 -4.64
CA GLY A 138 -1.83 17.78 -3.37
C GLY A 138 -3.05 18.27 -2.59
N GLY A 139 -3.02 18.18 -1.27
CA GLY A 139 -4.13 18.60 -0.41
C GLY A 139 -5.32 17.63 -0.41
N THR A 140 -5.10 16.38 -0.81
CA THR A 140 -6.16 15.35 -0.94
C THR A 140 -5.90 14.19 0.00
N VAL A 141 -6.92 13.35 0.21
CA VAL A 141 -6.83 12.18 1.09
C VAL A 141 -6.61 10.95 0.22
N ILE A 142 -5.59 10.17 0.59
CA ILE A 142 -5.42 8.79 0.15
C ILE A 142 -6.13 7.92 1.19
N GLN A 143 -7.08 7.10 0.75
CA GLN A 143 -7.83 6.18 1.60
C GLN A 143 -7.52 4.74 1.22
N TYR A 144 -7.68 3.84 2.19
CA TYR A 144 -7.70 2.41 1.97
C TYR A 144 -9.06 1.83 2.37
N GLN A 145 -9.47 0.79 1.67
CA GLN A 145 -10.63 -0.02 2.01
C GLN A 145 -10.41 -1.44 1.51
N THR A 146 -11.29 -2.36 1.87
CA THR A 146 -11.32 -3.68 1.25
C THR A 146 -12.69 -3.98 0.65
N ALA A 147 -12.72 -4.80 -0.39
CA ALA A 147 -13.94 -5.28 -1.02
C ALA A 147 -13.88 -6.80 -1.23
N GLY A 148 -15.02 -7.44 -1.48
CA GLY A 148 -15.06 -8.86 -1.85
C GLY A 148 -14.87 -9.87 -0.72
N TYR A 149 -14.78 -9.45 0.56
CA TYR A 149 -14.82 -10.40 1.69
C TYR A 149 -16.10 -11.24 1.64
N ALA A 150 -15.97 -12.56 1.69
CA ALA A 150 -17.09 -13.47 1.87
C ALA A 150 -16.71 -14.66 2.77
N SER A 151 -17.64 -15.02 3.65
CA SER A 151 -17.54 -16.15 4.59
C SER A 151 -18.90 -16.82 4.63
N ASN A 152 -18.97 -18.14 4.42
CA ASN A 152 -20.26 -18.84 4.39
C ASN A 152 -20.99 -18.72 5.74
N THR A 153 -20.29 -18.83 6.86
CA THR A 153 -20.80 -18.43 8.17
C THR A 153 -20.33 -17.01 8.49
N PRO A 154 -21.22 -16.02 8.59
CA PRO A 154 -20.83 -14.64 8.84
C PRO A 154 -19.90 -14.48 10.05
N GLY A 155 -18.76 -13.81 9.85
CA GLY A 155 -17.82 -13.46 10.91
C GLY A 155 -16.85 -14.55 11.38
N THR A 156 -16.94 -15.77 10.83
CA THR A 156 -16.06 -16.91 11.20
C THR A 156 -14.68 -16.81 10.54
N MET A 157 -14.64 -16.54 9.23
CA MET A 157 -13.40 -16.26 8.54
C MET A 157 -12.71 -15.04 9.15
N LYS A 158 -11.40 -15.13 9.41
CA LYS A 158 -10.56 -14.01 9.86
C LYS A 158 -9.38 -13.79 8.93
N TYR A 159 -8.99 -12.53 8.74
CA TYR A 159 -7.80 -12.18 7.99
C TYR A 159 -6.99 -11.08 8.68
N ALA A 160 -5.75 -10.91 8.22
CA ALA A 160 -4.88 -9.80 8.54
C ALA A 160 -4.49 -9.03 7.27
N MET A 161 -4.25 -7.73 7.40
CA MET A 161 -3.85 -6.84 6.31
C MET A 161 -2.71 -5.94 6.77
N HIS A 162 -1.73 -5.78 5.87
CA HIS A 162 -0.52 -5.00 6.06
C HIS A 162 -0.30 -4.11 4.85
N LEU A 163 -0.29 -2.80 5.03
CA LEU A 163 -0.13 -1.81 3.98
C LEU A 163 1.02 -0.86 4.30
N LYS A 164 1.76 -0.46 3.26
CA LYS A 164 2.74 0.63 3.33
C LYS A 164 2.51 1.61 2.19
N LEU A 165 2.67 2.90 2.49
CA LEU A 165 2.66 3.99 1.53
C LEU A 165 4.00 4.71 1.57
N GLU A 166 4.59 4.95 0.41
CA GLU A 166 5.79 5.77 0.25
C GLU A 166 5.64 6.79 -0.89
N ALA A 167 6.25 7.96 -0.73
CA ALA A 167 6.38 8.94 -1.81
C ALA A 167 7.57 8.58 -2.71
N LEU A 168 7.42 8.73 -4.03
CA LEU A 168 8.44 8.42 -5.04
C LEU A 168 9.19 9.67 -5.56
#